data_AF-A0A956RCR0-F1
#
_entry.id   AF-A0A956RCR0-F1
#
_cell.length_a   1.000
_cell.length_b   1.000
_cell.length_c   1.000
_cell.angle_alpha   90.00
_cell.angle_beta   90.00
_cell.angle_gamma   90.00
#
_symmetry.space_group_name_H-M   'P 1'
#
loop_
_entity.id
_entity.type
_entity.pdbx_description
1 polymer ?
#
loop_
_entity_poly.entity_id
_entity_poly.type
_entity_poly.pdbx_seq_one_letter_code
_entity_poly.pdbx_strand_id
1 'polypeptide(L)'
;MGSSEAAIDQWLQAHPQDKRKWFDPEVPQHPVYLDAFYLDQYEVTTSRYAAFMEATKREPPKYWPATVLKQHAKKPVVGVMWDDAQAYCAWAGKRLPTEAQWEKAARGMDGRIYPWGNEPPTKQLANFDNCCDFKDYGALTDVGSFEGGKSPYGAYDMAGNAWEWVADWYDA
;
A
#
# COMPACT_ATOMS: atom_id res chain seq x y z
N MET A 1 -7.73 12.60 -8.55
CA MET A 1 -7.78 11.65 -7.42
C MET A 1 -9.20 11.20 -7.25
N GLY A 2 -9.39 10.01 -6.71
CA GLY A 2 -10.70 9.38 -6.61
C GLY A 2 -11.21 8.77 -7.91
N SER A 3 -12.35 8.09 -7.80
CA SER A 3 -12.95 7.29 -8.86
C SER A 3 -13.95 8.10 -9.68
N SER A 4 -13.95 7.89 -11.00
CA SER A 4 -14.95 8.52 -11.87
C SER A 4 -16.27 7.77 -11.80
N GLU A 5 -17.38 8.48 -11.90
CA GLU A 5 -18.74 7.91 -12.01
C GLU A 5 -18.83 6.81 -13.06
N ALA A 6 -18.26 7.05 -14.25
CA ALA A 6 -18.25 6.10 -15.36
C ALA A 6 -17.48 4.81 -15.04
N ALA A 7 -16.34 4.91 -14.33
CA ALA A 7 -15.56 3.75 -13.92
C ALA A 7 -16.32 2.90 -12.88
N ILE A 8 -17.02 3.55 -11.95
CA ILE A 8 -17.85 2.86 -10.95
C ILE A 8 -19.05 2.17 -11.62
N ASP A 9 -19.71 2.85 -12.55
CA ASP A 9 -20.82 2.25 -13.32
C ASP A 9 -20.36 1.01 -14.11
N GLN A 10 -19.21 1.11 -14.78
CA GLN A 10 -18.62 -0.01 -15.50
C GLN A 10 -18.27 -1.17 -14.55
N TRP A 11 -17.72 -0.87 -13.37
CA TRP A 11 -17.42 -1.87 -12.36
C TRP A 11 -18.68 -2.61 -11.90
N LEU A 12 -19.73 -1.87 -11.53
CA LEU A 12 -21.00 -2.43 -11.04
C LEU A 12 -21.75 -3.23 -12.09
N GLN A 13 -21.57 -2.92 -13.39
CA GLN A 13 -22.09 -3.76 -14.48
C GLN A 13 -21.38 -5.12 -14.53
N ALA A 14 -20.06 -5.15 -14.31
CA ALA A 14 -19.28 -6.39 -14.29
C ALA A 14 -19.43 -7.17 -12.95
N HIS A 15 -19.73 -6.46 -11.86
CA HIS A 15 -19.79 -6.99 -10.50
C HIS A 15 -21.11 -6.57 -9.82
N PRO A 16 -22.26 -7.09 -10.27
CA PRO A 16 -23.58 -6.63 -9.82
C PRO A 16 -23.88 -6.93 -8.35
N GLN A 17 -23.09 -7.78 -7.69
CA GLN A 17 -23.17 -8.03 -6.26
C GLN A 17 -22.57 -6.91 -5.40
N ASP A 18 -21.73 -6.06 -5.98
CA ASP A 18 -21.05 -4.97 -5.27
C ASP A 18 -22.01 -3.79 -5.08
N LYS A 19 -21.81 -3.02 -4.01
CA LYS A 19 -22.73 -1.95 -3.63
C LYS A 19 -22.14 -0.60 -3.99
N ARG A 20 -22.91 0.22 -4.71
CA ARG A 20 -22.51 1.59 -5.07
C ARG A 20 -21.95 2.40 -3.89
N LYS A 21 -22.58 2.27 -2.72
CA LYS A 21 -22.17 2.96 -1.49
C LYS A 21 -20.75 2.65 -0.99
N TRP A 22 -20.10 1.60 -1.51
CA TRP A 22 -18.71 1.29 -1.20
C TRP A 22 -17.74 2.28 -1.85
N PHE A 23 -18.17 2.95 -2.92
CA PHE A 23 -17.37 3.93 -3.66
C PHE A 23 -17.66 5.37 -3.21
N ASP A 24 -18.60 5.59 -2.29
CA ASP A 24 -18.96 6.93 -1.80
C ASP A 24 -17.73 7.71 -1.28
N PRO A 25 -16.75 7.10 -0.55
CA PRO A 25 -15.54 7.81 -0.11
C PRO A 25 -14.56 8.16 -1.24
N GLU A 26 -14.72 7.57 -2.44
CA GLU A 26 -13.80 7.77 -3.57
C GLU A 26 -14.30 8.84 -4.55
N VAL A 27 -15.50 9.37 -4.35
CA VAL A 27 -16.15 10.34 -5.26
C VAL A 27 -16.36 11.71 -4.59
N PRO A 28 -16.42 12.81 -5.37
CA PRO A 28 -16.18 12.88 -6.80
C PRO A 28 -14.68 12.84 -7.15
N GLN A 29 -14.37 12.30 -8.33
CA GLN A 29 -13.04 12.48 -8.91
C GLN A 29 -12.74 13.98 -9.10
N HIS A 30 -11.61 14.43 -8.59
CA HIS A 30 -11.22 15.85 -8.63
C HIS A 30 -9.72 16.03 -8.91
N PRO A 31 -9.31 17.18 -9.50
CA PRO A 31 -7.91 17.49 -9.73
C PRO A 31 -7.21 17.85 -8.40
N VAL A 32 -5.99 17.35 -8.23
CA VAL A 32 -5.11 17.70 -7.11
C VAL A 32 -3.73 18.03 -7.65
N TYR A 33 -3.18 19.14 -7.18
CA TYR A 33 -1.83 19.59 -7.53
C TYR A 33 -0.88 19.22 -6.40
N LEU A 34 0.20 18.51 -6.77
CA LEU A 34 1.24 18.08 -5.84
C LEU A 34 2.59 18.51 -6.39
N ASP A 35 3.41 19.08 -5.51
CA ASP A 35 4.84 19.29 -5.77
C ASP A 35 5.54 17.96 -6.04
N ALA A 36 6.78 18.04 -6.55
CA ALA A 36 7.62 16.86 -6.65
C ALA A 36 7.93 16.28 -5.27
N PHE A 37 7.88 14.95 -5.16
CA PHE A 37 8.18 14.22 -3.94
C PHE A 37 8.85 12.90 -4.26
N TYR A 38 9.46 12.30 -3.25
CA TYR A 38 9.95 10.92 -3.29
C TYR A 38 8.99 10.03 -2.49
N LEU A 39 8.79 8.81 -2.98
CA LEU A 39 8.15 7.71 -2.26
C LEU A 39 9.12 6.53 -2.25
N ASP A 40 9.08 5.72 -1.19
CA ASP A 40 9.85 4.47 -1.18
C ASP A 40 9.35 3.57 -2.32
N GLN A 41 10.29 2.95 -3.04
CA GLN A 41 9.97 2.05 -4.16
C GLN A 41 9.22 0.78 -3.71
N TYR A 42 9.42 0.39 -2.45
CA TYR A 42 8.90 -0.81 -1.82
C TYR A 42 8.39 -0.46 -0.43
N GLU A 43 7.45 -1.25 0.08
CA GLU A 43 7.06 -1.25 1.48
C GLU A 43 8.28 -1.38 2.41
N VAL A 44 8.17 -0.86 3.63
CA VAL A 44 9.25 -0.99 4.63
C VAL A 44 9.42 -2.47 4.98
N THR A 45 10.61 -3.02 4.70
CA THR A 45 10.88 -4.42 4.98
C THR A 45 11.07 -4.68 6.47
N THR A 46 10.81 -5.92 6.87
CA THR A 46 11.06 -6.44 8.22
C THR A 46 12.50 -6.19 8.67
N SER A 47 13.50 -6.36 7.79
CA SER A 47 14.91 -6.08 8.14
C SER A 47 15.19 -4.61 8.40
N ARG A 48 14.60 -3.71 7.60
CA ARG A 48 14.72 -2.25 7.81
C ARG A 48 14.05 -1.83 9.12
N TYR A 49 12.90 -2.42 9.45
CA TYR A 49 12.21 -2.14 10.71
C TYR A 49 12.94 -2.75 11.93
N ALA A 50 13.61 -3.91 11.77
CA ALA A 50 14.47 -4.47 12.81
C ALA A 50 15.59 -3.50 13.22
N ALA A 51 16.26 -2.89 12.23
CA ALA A 51 17.31 -1.90 12.47
C ALA A 51 16.78 -0.66 13.22
N PHE A 52 15.55 -0.22 12.91
CA PHE A 52 14.87 0.84 13.63
C PHE A 52 14.64 0.49 15.11
N MET A 53 14.08 -0.70 15.38
CA MET A 53 13.86 -1.14 16.77
C MET A 53 15.16 -1.31 17.54
N GLU A 54 16.20 -1.85 16.91
CA GLU A 54 17.51 -1.99 17.55
C GLU A 54 18.10 -0.62 17.94
N ALA A 55 18.00 0.37 17.05
CA ALA A 55 18.52 1.71 17.26
C ALA A 55 17.73 2.52 18.30
N THR A 56 16.40 2.35 18.35
CA THR A 56 15.50 3.21 19.15
C THR A 56 14.95 2.55 20.39
N LYS A 57 15.11 1.24 20.54
CA LYS A 57 14.48 0.42 21.59
C LYS A 57 12.95 0.49 21.59
N ARG A 58 12.35 0.78 20.42
CA ARG A 58 10.89 0.75 20.23
C ARG A 58 10.36 -0.66 20.47
N GLU A 59 9.16 -0.75 21.04
CA GLU A 59 8.45 -2.01 21.21
C GLU A 59 8.14 -2.65 19.85
N PRO A 60 8.11 -3.99 19.79
CA PRO A 60 7.84 -4.71 18.57
C PRO A 60 6.36 -4.62 18.15
N PRO A 61 6.05 -4.60 16.84
CA PRO A 61 4.68 -4.55 16.34
C PRO A 61 3.91 -5.84 16.66
N LYS A 62 2.58 -5.78 16.53
CA LYS A 62 1.65 -6.84 16.97
C LYS A 62 2.02 -8.25 16.50
N TYR A 63 2.50 -8.38 15.27
CA TYR A 63 2.82 -9.68 14.64
C TYR A 63 4.32 -10.00 14.64
N TRP A 64 5.14 -9.17 15.27
CA TRP A 64 6.57 -9.39 15.35
C TRP A 64 6.99 -10.71 16.03
N PRO A 65 6.33 -11.22 17.09
CA PRO A 65 6.78 -12.44 17.78
C PRO A 65 6.92 -13.68 16.89
N ALA A 66 6.22 -13.73 15.76
CA ALA A 66 6.32 -14.80 14.78
C ALA A 66 7.33 -14.52 13.64
N THR A 67 8.05 -13.42 13.73
CA THR A 67 9.04 -13.02 12.74
C THR A 67 10.30 -13.86 12.87
N VAL A 68 10.66 -14.57 11.81
CA VAL A 68 11.96 -15.20 11.67
C VAL A 68 12.80 -14.34 10.73
N LEU A 69 13.63 -13.44 11.26
CA LEU A 69 14.35 -12.44 10.45
C LEU A 69 15.12 -13.03 9.26
N LYS A 70 15.74 -14.20 9.42
CA LYS A 70 16.45 -14.88 8.32
C LYS A 70 15.54 -15.24 7.15
N GLN A 71 14.27 -15.49 7.40
CA GLN A 71 13.27 -15.90 6.40
C GLN A 71 12.44 -14.71 5.92
N HIS A 72 12.14 -13.74 6.80
CA HIS A 72 11.17 -12.68 6.53
C HIS A 72 11.83 -11.32 6.25
N ALA A 73 13.17 -11.24 6.19
CA ALA A 73 13.92 -9.98 6.03
C ALA A 73 13.42 -9.08 4.89
N LYS A 74 12.91 -9.65 3.79
CA LYS A 74 12.43 -8.93 2.60
C LYS A 74 10.91 -8.77 2.54
N LYS A 75 10.17 -9.38 3.46
CA LYS A 75 8.72 -9.20 3.58
C LYS A 75 8.42 -7.83 4.20
N PRO A 76 7.30 -7.18 3.86
CA PRO A 76 6.90 -5.95 4.53
C PRO A 76 6.70 -6.20 6.01
N VAL A 77 7.06 -5.22 6.84
CA VAL A 77 6.70 -5.26 8.26
C VAL A 77 5.20 -5.01 8.40
N VAL A 78 4.53 -5.78 9.26
CA VAL A 78 3.07 -5.68 9.49
C VAL A 78 2.73 -5.58 10.97
N GLY A 79 1.50 -5.12 11.26
CA GLY A 79 1.03 -4.90 12.63
C GLY A 79 1.64 -3.67 13.29
N VAL A 80 2.16 -2.74 12.48
CA VAL A 80 2.72 -1.45 12.88
C VAL A 80 1.59 -0.45 13.08
N MET A 81 1.60 0.27 14.20
CA MET A 81 0.62 1.35 14.44
C MET A 81 1.01 2.62 13.68
N TRP A 82 0.07 3.52 13.44
CA TRP A 82 0.34 4.75 12.69
C TRP A 82 1.46 5.60 13.32
N ASP A 83 1.45 5.78 14.65
CA ASP A 83 2.52 6.48 15.38
C ASP A 83 3.88 5.78 15.26
N ASP A 84 3.88 4.46 15.09
CA ASP A 84 5.10 3.69 14.87
C ASP A 84 5.64 3.89 13.46
N ALA A 85 4.76 3.89 12.47
CA ALA A 85 5.10 4.17 11.08
C ALA A 85 5.66 5.59 10.91
N GLN A 86 5.02 6.59 11.54
CA GLN A 86 5.49 7.97 11.51
C GLN A 86 6.89 8.10 12.13
N ALA A 87 7.13 7.51 13.31
CA ALA A 87 8.44 7.62 13.94
C ALA A 87 9.52 6.77 13.25
N TYR A 88 9.17 5.66 12.59
CA TYR A 88 10.09 4.98 11.67
C TYR A 88 10.53 5.92 10.54
N CYS A 89 9.57 6.60 9.89
CA CYS A 89 9.88 7.55 8.84
C CYS A 89 10.79 8.67 9.36
N ALA A 90 10.49 9.27 10.51
CA ALA A 90 11.32 10.32 11.10
C ALA A 90 12.74 9.83 11.39
N TRP A 91 12.91 8.64 11.97
CA TRP A 91 14.22 8.02 12.21
C TRP A 91 15.00 7.79 10.91
N ALA A 92 14.31 7.38 9.85
CA ALA A 92 14.91 7.17 8.53
C ALA A 92 15.16 8.47 7.74
N GLY A 93 14.86 9.65 8.29
CA GLY A 93 14.97 10.93 7.59
C GLY A 93 13.91 11.14 6.51
N LYS A 94 12.73 10.54 6.70
CA LYS A 94 11.60 10.51 5.76
C LYS A 94 10.32 10.99 6.47
N ARG A 95 9.18 10.88 5.78
CA ARG A 95 7.82 11.07 6.31
C ARG A 95 6.86 10.07 5.67
N LEU A 96 5.68 9.89 6.27
CA LEU A 96 4.57 9.22 5.58
C LEU A 96 4.15 10.06 4.35
N PRO A 97 3.74 9.41 3.25
CA PRO A 97 3.11 10.10 2.14
C PRO A 97 1.74 10.64 2.57
N THR A 98 1.26 11.68 1.90
CA THR A 98 -0.18 11.97 1.95
C THR A 98 -0.93 10.92 1.12
N GLU A 99 -2.22 10.71 1.37
CA GLU A 99 -3.08 9.85 0.56
C GLU A 99 -3.02 10.28 -0.91
N ALA A 100 -3.03 11.59 -1.15
CA ALA A 100 -2.86 12.16 -2.48
C ALA A 100 -1.56 11.75 -3.18
N GLN A 101 -0.44 11.75 -2.43
CA GLN A 101 0.86 11.33 -2.93
C GLN A 101 0.89 9.83 -3.20
N TRP A 102 0.27 9.04 -2.33
CA TRP A 102 0.15 7.60 -2.46
C TRP A 102 -0.67 7.23 -3.71
N GLU A 103 -1.86 7.81 -3.92
CA GLU A 103 -2.68 7.55 -5.12
C GLU A 103 -1.94 7.99 -6.38
N LYS A 104 -1.32 9.18 -6.39
CA LYS A 104 -0.53 9.62 -7.55
C LYS A 104 0.60 8.64 -7.85
N ALA A 105 1.32 8.17 -6.84
CA ALA A 105 2.42 7.22 -7.02
C ALA A 105 1.93 5.87 -7.58
N ALA A 106 0.75 5.40 -7.16
CA ALA A 106 0.13 4.18 -7.67
C ALA A 106 -0.40 4.37 -9.10
N ARG A 107 -1.12 5.45 -9.35
CA ARG A 107 -1.99 5.62 -10.52
C ARG A 107 -1.35 6.39 -11.68
N GLY A 108 -0.39 7.27 -11.42
CA GLY A 108 0.08 8.19 -12.45
C GLY A 108 -0.91 9.34 -12.71
N MET A 109 -0.97 9.79 -13.97
CA MET A 109 -1.76 10.97 -14.39
C MET A 109 -2.89 10.65 -15.36
N ASP A 110 -3.02 9.40 -15.79
CA ASP A 110 -3.93 8.96 -16.87
C ASP A 110 -5.23 8.34 -16.37
N GLY A 111 -5.44 8.28 -15.05
CA GLY A 111 -6.70 7.84 -14.46
C GLY A 111 -6.91 6.32 -14.49
N ARG A 112 -5.87 5.50 -14.72
CA ARG A 112 -5.94 4.03 -14.70
C ARG A 112 -6.57 3.45 -13.42
N ILE A 113 -7.10 2.23 -13.50
CA ILE A 113 -7.80 1.55 -12.40
C ILE A 113 -6.79 0.92 -11.43
N TYR A 114 -5.75 0.27 -11.95
CA TYR A 114 -4.70 -0.39 -11.18
C TYR A 114 -3.33 0.22 -11.49
N PRO A 115 -2.30 0.01 -10.65
CA PRO A 115 -0.97 0.55 -10.90
C PRO A 115 -0.41 0.19 -12.29
N TRP A 116 -0.65 -1.04 -12.74
CA TRP A 116 -0.21 -1.57 -14.03
C TRP A 116 -1.11 -1.20 -15.23
N GLY A 117 -2.30 -0.64 -15.01
CA GLY A 117 -3.25 -0.31 -16.07
C GLY A 117 -4.70 -0.68 -15.74
N ASN A 118 -5.48 -1.02 -16.76
CA ASN A 118 -6.92 -1.30 -16.61
C ASN A 118 -7.28 -2.78 -16.70
N GLU A 119 -6.28 -3.64 -16.92
CA GLU A 119 -6.50 -5.09 -16.95
C GLU A 119 -6.72 -5.63 -15.53
N PRO A 120 -7.63 -6.60 -15.35
CA PRO A 120 -7.93 -7.18 -14.04
C PRO A 120 -6.68 -7.72 -13.33
N PRO A 121 -6.65 -7.70 -11.98
CA PRO A 121 -5.55 -8.24 -11.21
C PRO A 121 -5.41 -9.75 -11.44
N THR A 122 -4.15 -10.20 -11.54
CA THR A 122 -3.80 -11.61 -11.58
C THR A 122 -2.74 -11.90 -10.53
N LYS A 123 -2.56 -13.18 -10.17
CA LYS A 123 -1.51 -13.60 -9.22
C LYS A 123 -0.08 -13.34 -9.74
N GLN A 124 0.09 -12.85 -10.97
CA GLN A 124 1.37 -12.40 -11.53
C GLN A 124 1.59 -10.89 -11.37
N LEU A 125 0.52 -10.13 -11.08
CA LEU A 125 0.54 -8.68 -10.98
C LEU A 125 0.49 -8.19 -9.52
N ALA A 126 -0.14 -8.94 -8.62
CA ALA A 126 -0.27 -8.56 -7.22
C ALA A 126 -0.46 -9.76 -6.29
N ASN A 127 -0.13 -9.54 -5.01
CA ASN A 127 -0.49 -10.44 -3.92
C ASN A 127 -1.84 -10.00 -3.29
N PHE A 128 -2.94 -10.63 -3.67
CA PHE A 128 -4.28 -10.33 -3.15
C PHE A 128 -5.05 -11.63 -2.83
N ASP A 129 -6.22 -11.54 -2.19
CA ASP A 129 -7.08 -12.68 -1.79
C ASP A 129 -6.42 -13.72 -0.87
N ASN A 130 -5.33 -13.36 -0.21
CA ASN A 130 -4.71 -14.17 0.82
C ASN A 130 -5.16 -13.62 2.19
N CYS A 131 -6.29 -14.13 2.69
CA CYS A 131 -6.95 -13.52 3.84
C CYS A 131 -6.25 -13.86 5.18
N CYS A 132 -6.04 -12.80 5.96
CA CYS A 132 -5.96 -12.70 7.42
C CYS A 132 -4.90 -13.48 8.20
N ASP A 133 -4.17 -14.45 7.63
CA ASP A 133 -3.12 -15.16 8.35
C ASP A 133 -1.76 -14.45 8.27
N PHE A 134 -1.71 -13.26 8.87
CA PHE A 134 -0.48 -12.52 9.12
C PHE A 134 0.33 -13.10 10.28
N LYS A 135 -0.18 -14.12 10.98
CA LYS A 135 0.48 -14.65 12.18
C LYS A 135 1.85 -15.18 11.85
N ASP A 136 2.05 -15.80 10.68
CA ASP A 136 3.35 -16.36 10.30
C ASP A 136 3.96 -15.68 9.07
N TYR A 137 3.50 -14.47 8.69
CA TYR A 137 3.88 -13.82 7.42
C TYR A 137 3.57 -14.66 6.16
N GLY A 138 2.80 -15.74 6.29
CA GLY A 138 2.50 -16.69 5.22
C GLY A 138 1.65 -16.11 4.10
N ALA A 139 0.83 -15.09 4.41
CA ALA A 139 0.04 -14.36 3.42
C ALA A 139 0.85 -13.30 2.65
N LEU A 140 2.07 -12.97 3.08
CA LEU A 140 2.89 -11.89 2.51
C LEU A 140 3.92 -12.45 1.53
N THR A 141 4.22 -11.69 0.48
CA THR A 141 5.34 -11.94 -0.42
C THR A 141 6.51 -11.01 -0.11
N ASP A 142 7.69 -11.36 -0.61
CA ASP A 142 8.83 -10.44 -0.56
C ASP A 142 8.48 -9.20 -1.39
N VAL A 143 8.87 -8.02 -0.91
CA VAL A 143 8.63 -6.79 -1.66
C VAL A 143 9.28 -6.85 -3.04
N GLY A 144 8.61 -6.30 -4.04
CA GLY A 144 9.13 -6.29 -5.40
C GLY A 144 9.01 -7.61 -6.16
N SER A 145 8.20 -8.56 -5.67
CA SER A 145 8.02 -9.87 -6.33
C SER A 145 7.27 -9.79 -7.66
N PHE A 146 6.47 -8.74 -7.88
CA PHE A 146 5.60 -8.62 -9.04
C PHE A 146 6.06 -7.51 -9.99
N GLU A 147 7.01 -7.84 -10.86
CA GLU A 147 7.57 -6.88 -11.83
C GLU A 147 6.51 -6.26 -12.75
N GLY A 148 5.52 -7.05 -13.16
CA GLY A 148 4.40 -6.56 -13.99
C GLY A 148 3.39 -5.70 -13.22
N GLY A 149 3.43 -5.72 -11.89
CA GLY A 149 2.50 -5.02 -11.00
C GLY A 149 2.89 -3.57 -10.68
N LYS A 150 4.02 -3.11 -11.20
CA LYS A 150 4.55 -1.77 -10.88
C LYS A 150 3.61 -0.66 -11.31
N SER A 151 3.64 0.41 -10.52
CA SER A 151 3.11 1.70 -10.92
C SER A 151 3.89 2.31 -12.09
N PRO A 152 3.34 3.32 -12.80
CA PRO A 152 4.07 4.00 -13.87
C PRO A 152 5.30 4.79 -13.37
N TYR A 153 5.43 5.00 -12.05
CA TYR A 153 6.61 5.60 -11.43
C TYR A 153 7.58 4.55 -10.86
N GLY A 154 7.31 3.26 -11.05
CA GLY A 154 8.18 2.16 -10.64
C GLY A 154 8.04 1.73 -9.18
N ALA A 155 6.99 2.19 -8.48
CA ALA A 155 6.64 1.71 -7.14
C ALA A 155 5.98 0.33 -7.25
N TYR A 156 6.37 -0.59 -6.38
CA TYR A 156 5.83 -1.95 -6.32
C TYR A 156 4.78 -2.06 -5.23
N ASP A 157 3.95 -3.10 -5.34
CA ASP A 157 3.05 -3.55 -4.28
C ASP A 157 1.99 -2.51 -3.83
N MET A 158 1.84 -1.40 -4.58
CA MET A 158 0.78 -0.38 -4.39
C MET A 158 -0.65 -0.96 -4.49
N ALA A 159 -0.79 -2.20 -4.95
CA ALA A 159 -2.02 -2.97 -4.86
C ALA A 159 -1.71 -4.36 -4.27
N GLY A 160 -2.25 -4.65 -3.08
CA GLY A 160 -2.08 -5.91 -2.39
C GLY A 160 -0.91 -5.93 -1.41
N ASN A 161 -0.43 -7.13 -1.07
CA ASN A 161 0.59 -7.43 -0.07
C ASN A 161 0.25 -6.96 1.36
N ALA A 162 0.51 -5.70 1.73
CA ALA A 162 0.09 -5.13 3.00
C ALA A 162 -0.63 -3.78 2.81
N TRP A 163 -1.43 -3.41 3.80
CA TRP A 163 -1.99 -2.06 3.87
C TRP A 163 -0.91 -1.05 4.25
N GLU A 164 -0.88 0.09 3.57
CA GLU A 164 0.13 1.13 3.75
C GLU A 164 -0.44 2.36 4.46
N TRP A 165 0.20 2.80 5.54
CA TRP A 165 -0.22 4.00 6.27
C TRP A 165 0.11 5.27 5.48
N VAL A 166 -0.85 6.20 5.46
CA VAL A 166 -0.70 7.57 4.93
C VAL A 166 -0.80 8.59 6.07
N ALA A 167 -0.37 9.83 5.82
CA ALA A 167 -0.33 10.88 6.83
C ALA A 167 -1.72 11.46 7.18
N ASP A 168 -2.68 11.32 6.28
CA ASP A 168 -3.99 11.96 6.35
C ASP A 168 -4.89 11.31 7.40
N TRP A 169 -5.69 12.14 8.08
CA TRP A 169 -6.86 11.64 8.79
C TRP A 169 -7.92 11.27 7.78
N TYR A 170 -8.59 10.14 7.99
CA TYR A 170 -9.74 9.77 7.18
C TYR A 170 -10.91 10.73 7.43
N ASP A 171 -11.48 11.26 6.36
CA ASP A 171 -12.74 12.01 6.36
C ASP A 171 -13.64 11.43 5.25
N ALA A 172 -14.93 11.28 5.56
CA ALA A 172 -15.88 10.48 4.77
C ALA A 172 -16.73 11.31 3.80
#